data_AF-A0A433Q5N4-F1
#
_entry.id   AF-A0A433Q5N4-F1
#
_cell.length_a   1.000
_cell.length_b   1.000
_cell.length_c   1.000
_cell.angle_alpha   90.00
_cell.angle_beta   90.00
_cell.angle_gamma   90.00
#
_symmetry.space_group_name_H-M   'P 1'
#
loop_
_entity.id
_entity.type
_entity.pdbx_description
1 polymer ?
#
loop_
_entity_poly.entity_id
_entity_poly.type
_entity_poly.pdbx_seq_one_letter_code
_entity_poly.pdbx_strand_id
1 'polypeptide(L)'
;MTFAIVLNVYNHLYYGHPQFIWAEFVPQMLFMQSIFGYLVICIIYKWSVDWWALDGSGNHIRNSPPSLLNMLIYMFLTPGKVDPKDQLYPGQGPVQAFLLFVAAVCVPWMLLMKPYLLKKEHEKAKSEGYHVATEGAARVSYEEDEGDAAGGAVVAEAMDEEEEFDFSEIMIHQTIHCIEFCLNCISNTASYLRLWALSLAHARE
;
A
#
# COMPACT_ATOMS: atom_id res chain seq x y z
N MET A 1 -13.57 -0.21 -1.67
CA MET A 1 -12.10 -0.20 -1.54
C MET A 1 -11.58 1.08 -0.90
N THR A 2 -11.75 2.27 -1.50
CA THR A 2 -11.24 3.56 -0.97
C THR A 2 -11.65 3.84 0.48
N PHE A 3 -12.92 3.62 0.80
CA PHE A 3 -13.43 3.80 2.16
C PHE A 3 -12.74 2.89 3.19
N ALA A 4 -12.46 1.63 2.84
CA ALA A 4 -11.78 0.70 3.73
C ALA A 4 -10.34 1.15 4.03
N ILE A 5 -9.63 1.68 3.03
CA ILE A 5 -8.28 2.22 3.19
C ILE A 5 -8.31 3.45 4.11
N VAL A 6 -9.32 4.31 4.00
CA VAL A 6 -9.51 5.47 4.89
C VAL A 6 -9.80 5.04 6.33
N LEU A 7 -10.58 3.97 6.55
CA LEU A 7 -10.80 3.43 7.89
C LEU A 7 -9.51 2.91 8.54
N ASN A 8 -8.58 2.36 7.75
CA ASN A 8 -7.29 1.94 8.27
C ASN A 8 -6.47 3.12 8.84
N VAL A 9 -6.60 4.32 8.27
CA VAL A 9 -5.98 5.55 8.81
C VAL A 9 -6.48 5.87 10.20
N TYR A 10 -7.79 5.75 10.41
CA TYR A 10 -8.39 6.02 11.70
C TYR A 10 -7.89 5.03 12.76
N ASN A 11 -7.64 3.79 12.35
CA ASN A 11 -7.03 2.77 13.20
C ASN A 11 -5.61 3.16 13.62
N HIS A 12 -4.75 3.55 12.67
CA HIS A 12 -3.38 3.99 12.97
C HIS A 12 -3.32 5.28 13.80
N LEU A 13 -4.31 6.16 13.66
CA LEU A 13 -4.43 7.36 14.47
C LEU A 13 -4.81 7.01 15.92
N TYR A 14 -5.71 6.04 16.12
CA TYR A 14 -6.11 5.57 17.44
C TYR A 14 -4.96 4.87 18.18
N TYR A 15 -4.14 4.08 17.48
CA TYR A 15 -2.99 3.37 18.06
C TYR A 15 -1.73 4.24 18.22
N GLY A 16 -1.76 5.53 17.89
CA GLY A 16 -0.70 6.48 18.26
C GLY A 16 0.60 6.41 17.44
N HIS A 17 0.62 5.72 16.29
CA HIS A 17 1.78 5.66 15.40
C HIS A 17 1.55 6.39 14.06
N PRO A 18 1.59 7.74 14.03
CA PRO A 18 1.28 8.53 12.84
C PRO A 18 2.30 8.36 11.70
N GLN A 19 3.48 7.80 11.98
CA GLN A 19 4.54 7.60 10.99
C GLN A 19 4.16 6.55 9.94
N PHE A 20 3.38 5.53 10.33
CA PHE A 20 2.87 4.52 9.39
C PHE A 20 1.80 5.05 8.44
N ILE A 21 1.10 6.13 8.79
CA ILE A 21 0.11 6.76 7.90
C ILE A 21 0.81 7.32 6.64
N TRP A 22 1.96 7.97 6.81
CA TRP A 22 2.71 8.51 5.67
C TRP A 22 3.43 7.43 4.85
N ALA A 23 3.88 6.36 5.50
CA ALA A 23 4.59 5.27 4.84
C ALA A 23 3.66 4.29 4.11
N GLU A 24 2.46 4.05 4.63
CA GLU A 24 1.57 2.99 4.16
C GLU A 24 0.32 3.55 3.48
N PHE A 25 -0.41 4.47 4.11
CA PHE A 25 -1.67 4.98 3.55
C PHE A 25 -1.48 5.84 2.32
N VAL A 26 -0.53 6.79 2.33
CA VAL A 26 -0.33 7.72 1.21
C VAL A 26 0.00 6.99 -0.10
N PRO A 27 0.98 6.06 -0.12
CA PRO A 27 1.28 5.32 -1.34
C PRO A 27 0.15 4.38 -1.78
N GLN A 28 -0.52 3.71 -0.83
CA GLN A 28 -1.67 2.83 -1.14
C GLN A 28 -2.81 3.60 -1.80
N MET A 29 -3.13 4.79 -1.28
CA MET A 29 -4.16 5.66 -1.85
C MET A 29 -3.76 6.22 -3.21
N LEU A 30 -2.53 6.69 -3.37
CA LEU A 30 -2.03 7.21 -4.65
C LEU A 30 -2.01 6.12 -5.73
N PHE A 31 -1.54 4.92 -5.40
CA PHE A 31 -1.54 3.78 -6.32
C PHE A 31 -2.96 3.41 -6.76
N MET A 32 -3.90 3.28 -5.83
CA MET A 32 -5.27 2.88 -6.16
C MET A 32 -6.01 3.98 -6.94
N GLN A 33 -5.85 5.25 -6.56
CA GLN A 33 -6.52 6.37 -7.22
C GLN A 33 -5.94 6.66 -8.62
N SER A 34 -4.64 6.44 -8.83
CA SER A 34 -3.99 6.64 -10.14
C SER A 34 -4.44 5.63 -11.20
N ILE A 35 -4.74 4.38 -10.83
CA ILE A 35 -5.19 3.36 -11.79
C ILE A 35 -6.73 3.32 -11.85
N PHE A 36 -7.37 2.95 -10.73
CA PHE A 36 -8.80 2.70 -10.70
C PHE A 36 -9.62 3.99 -10.54
N GLY A 37 -9.10 4.96 -9.78
CA GLY A 37 -9.72 6.27 -9.69
C GLY A 37 -9.78 6.98 -11.04
N TYR A 38 -8.70 6.92 -11.81
CA TYR A 38 -8.67 7.43 -13.19
C TYR A 38 -9.70 6.72 -14.09
N LEU A 39 -9.85 5.40 -13.97
CA LEU A 39 -10.85 4.64 -14.71
C LEU A 39 -12.28 5.10 -14.39
N VAL A 40 -12.61 5.34 -13.12
CA VAL A 40 -13.93 5.87 -12.72
C VAL A 40 -14.18 7.25 -13.30
N ILE A 41 -13.18 8.14 -13.24
CA ILE A 41 -13.27 9.49 -13.84
C ILE A 41 -13.51 9.37 -15.36
N CYS A 42 -12.82 8.46 -16.04
CA CYS A 42 -13.02 8.23 -17.48
C CYS A 42 -14.42 7.69 -17.81
N ILE A 43 -15.01 6.84 -16.96
CA ILE A 43 -16.40 6.38 -17.12
C ILE A 43 -17.37 7.55 -16.99
N ILE A 44 -17.22 8.36 -15.93
CA ILE A 44 -18.08 9.53 -15.70
C ILE A 44 -17.94 10.52 -16.85
N TYR A 45 -16.71 10.84 -17.26
CA TYR A 45 -16.45 11.73 -18.38
C TYR A 45 -17.04 11.18 -19.69
N LYS A 46 -16.91 9.87 -19.94
CA LYS A 46 -17.53 9.22 -21.10
C LYS A 46 -19.05 9.35 -21.09
N TRP A 47 -19.70 9.33 -19.93
CA TRP A 47 -21.14 9.56 -19.79
C TRP A 47 -21.55 11.04 -19.88
N SER A 48 -20.68 11.97 -19.48
CA SER A 48 -20.95 13.42 -19.54
C SER A 48 -20.74 14.03 -20.93
N VAL A 49 -20.30 13.24 -21.91
CA VAL A 49 -19.99 13.69 -23.27
C VAL A 49 -20.96 13.08 -24.27
N ASP A 50 -21.59 13.92 -25.08
CA ASP A 50 -22.35 13.50 -26.26
C ASP A 50 -21.41 13.17 -27.42
N TRP A 51 -21.14 11.88 -27.60
CA TRP A 51 -20.28 11.35 -28.68
C TRP A 51 -20.96 11.36 -30.06
N TRP A 52 -22.29 11.47 -30.11
CA TRP A 52 -23.09 11.49 -31.34
C TRP A 52 -23.52 12.89 -31.78
N ALA A 53 -23.04 13.95 -31.13
CA ALA A 53 -23.33 15.32 -31.55
C ALA A 53 -22.77 15.60 -32.95
N LEU A 54 -23.65 16.01 -33.86
CA LEU A 54 -23.31 16.42 -35.22
C LEU A 54 -23.10 17.94 -35.26
N ASP A 55 -22.06 18.37 -35.98
CA ASP A 55 -21.87 19.78 -36.34
C ASP A 55 -22.95 20.23 -37.35
N GLY A 56 -23.15 21.54 -37.52
CA GLY A 56 -24.02 22.13 -38.53
C GLY A 56 -23.70 21.70 -39.98
N SER A 57 -22.55 21.05 -40.19
CA SER A 57 -22.11 20.49 -41.48
C SER A 57 -22.31 18.96 -41.61
N GLY A 58 -23.00 18.30 -40.66
CA GLY A 58 -23.30 16.87 -40.71
C GLY A 58 -22.12 15.93 -40.40
N ASN A 59 -21.01 16.48 -39.90
CA ASN A 59 -19.85 15.72 -39.45
C ASN A 59 -19.91 15.50 -37.94
N HIS A 60 -19.44 14.34 -37.46
CA HIS A 60 -19.30 14.10 -36.02
C HIS A 60 -18.25 15.06 -35.44
N ILE A 61 -18.64 15.82 -34.41
CA ILE A 61 -17.74 16.76 -33.71
C ILE A 61 -16.62 16.00 -32.96
N ARG A 62 -16.86 14.72 -32.66
CA ARG A 62 -15.95 13.83 -31.91
C ARG A 62 -15.87 12.45 -32.58
N ASN A 63 -14.72 11.78 -32.42
CA ASN A 63 -14.52 10.41 -32.87
C ASN A 63 -15.37 9.42 -32.06
N SER A 64 -15.52 8.20 -32.58
CA SER A 64 -16.22 7.10 -31.91
C SER A 64 -15.75 6.91 -30.46
N PRO A 65 -16.66 6.57 -29.52
CA PRO A 65 -16.32 6.46 -28.12
C PRO A 65 -15.30 5.33 -27.88
N PRO A 66 -14.11 5.64 -27.31
CA PRO A 66 -13.06 4.64 -27.14
C PRO A 66 -13.44 3.55 -26.13
N SER A 67 -12.88 2.35 -26.33
CA SER A 67 -12.99 1.25 -25.38
C SER A 67 -12.14 1.54 -24.15
N LEU A 68 -12.79 1.71 -23.00
CA LEU A 68 -12.10 2.00 -21.74
C LEU A 68 -11.20 0.84 -21.28
N LEU A 69 -11.55 -0.39 -21.67
CA LEU A 69 -10.74 -1.58 -21.41
C LEU A 69 -9.43 -1.50 -22.20
N ASN A 70 -9.51 -1.27 -23.52
CA ASN A 70 -8.30 -1.17 -24.36
C ASN A 70 -7.44 0.02 -23.92
N MET A 71 -8.07 1.14 -23.56
CA MET A 71 -7.37 2.28 -22.98
C MET A 71 -6.59 1.90 -21.71
N LEU A 72 -7.18 1.13 -20.79
CA LEU A 72 -6.50 0.67 -19.58
C LEU A 72 -5.34 -0.28 -19.90
N ILE A 73 -5.52 -1.20 -20.85
CA ILE A 73 -4.47 -2.12 -21.31
C ILE A 73 -3.30 -1.34 -21.92
N TYR A 74 -3.58 -0.45 -22.88
CA TYR A 74 -2.56 0.33 -23.57
C TYR A 74 -1.85 1.34 -22.67
N MET A 75 -2.51 1.80 -21.60
CA MET A 75 -1.88 2.64 -20.58
C MET A 75 -0.65 1.97 -19.95
N PHE A 76 -0.69 0.65 -19.72
CA PHE A 76 0.44 -0.11 -19.18
C PHE A 76 1.42 -0.61 -20.26
N LEU A 77 0.92 -0.98 -21.45
CA LEU A 77 1.73 -1.56 -22.52
C LEU A 77 2.52 -0.53 -23.34
N THR A 78 1.94 0.65 -23.62
CA THR A 78 2.59 1.69 -24.43
C THR A 78 2.32 3.07 -23.81
N PRO A 79 3.00 3.43 -22.71
CA PRO A 79 2.73 4.69 -22.03
C PRO A 79 3.00 5.90 -22.94
N GLY A 80 2.04 6.82 -23.01
CA GLY A 80 2.18 8.12 -23.70
C GLY A 80 1.84 8.13 -25.20
N LYS A 81 1.55 6.98 -25.83
CA LYS A 81 1.05 6.92 -27.21
C LYS A 81 -0.44 6.59 -27.22
N VAL A 82 -1.27 7.62 -27.36
CA VAL A 82 -2.72 7.48 -27.58
C VAL A 82 -2.99 7.82 -29.03
N ASP A 83 -3.58 6.88 -29.77
CA ASP A 83 -3.96 7.12 -31.15
C ASP A 83 -5.00 8.27 -31.19
N PRO A 84 -4.86 9.25 -32.12
CA PRO A 84 -5.78 10.39 -32.21
C PRO A 84 -7.24 9.99 -32.43
N LYS A 85 -7.48 8.75 -32.88
CA LYS A 85 -8.80 8.18 -33.15
C LYS A 85 -9.52 7.70 -31.88
N ASP A 86 -8.76 7.30 -30.86
CA ASP A 86 -9.28 6.71 -29.61
C ASP A 86 -9.07 7.62 -28.38
N GLN A 87 -8.73 8.88 -28.62
CA GLN A 87 -8.45 9.85 -27.57
C GLN A 87 -9.75 10.32 -26.89
N LEU A 88 -9.84 10.13 -25.58
CA LEU A 88 -11.00 10.50 -24.76
C LEU A 88 -11.06 12.01 -24.53
N TYR A 89 -9.91 12.65 -24.27
CA TYR A 89 -9.80 14.11 -24.06
C TYR A 89 -8.44 14.63 -24.55
N PRO A 90 -8.34 15.92 -24.92
CA PRO A 90 -7.08 16.53 -25.36
C PRO A 90 -6.01 16.42 -24.25
N GLY A 91 -4.83 15.87 -24.56
CA GLY A 91 -3.74 15.70 -23.59
C GLY A 91 -3.78 14.42 -22.75
N GLN A 92 -4.54 13.41 -23.16
CA GLN A 92 -4.62 12.13 -22.45
C GLN A 92 -3.26 11.42 -22.29
N GLY A 93 -2.42 11.44 -23.32
CA GLY A 93 -1.11 10.78 -23.32
C GLY A 93 -0.19 11.18 -22.15
N PRO A 94 0.15 12.48 -21.97
CA PRO A 94 1.01 12.90 -20.88
C PRO A 94 0.40 12.67 -19.49
N VAL A 95 -0.93 12.80 -19.34
CA VAL A 95 -1.61 12.53 -18.07
C VAL A 95 -1.49 11.05 -17.72
N GLN A 96 -1.80 10.14 -18.64
CA GLN A 96 -1.64 8.70 -18.41
C GLN A 96 -0.20 8.30 -18.07
N ALA A 97 0.79 8.86 -18.77
CA ALA A 97 2.19 8.62 -18.47
C ALA A 97 2.59 9.12 -17.07
N PHE A 98 2.10 10.28 -16.66
CA PHE A 98 2.31 10.83 -15.33
C PHE A 98 1.67 9.94 -14.24
N LEU A 99 0.43 9.50 -14.43
CA LEU A 99 -0.25 8.63 -13.46
C LEU A 99 0.45 7.29 -13.32
N LEU A 100 0.93 6.71 -14.43
CA LEU A 100 1.71 5.48 -14.40
C LEU A 100 3.06 5.67 -13.68
N PHE A 101 3.74 6.79 -13.92
CA PHE A 101 4.98 7.11 -13.23
C PHE A 101 4.77 7.23 -11.72
N VAL A 102 3.71 7.93 -11.28
CA VAL A 102 3.33 8.01 -9.86
C VAL A 102 3.07 6.62 -9.29
N ALA A 103 2.28 5.79 -9.97
CA ALA A 103 1.99 4.43 -9.55
C ALA A 103 3.28 3.57 -9.43
N ALA A 104 4.21 3.72 -10.36
CA ALA A 104 5.49 3.01 -10.36
C ALA A 104 6.40 3.45 -9.20
N VAL A 105 6.38 4.72 -8.81
CA VAL A 105 7.13 5.25 -7.65
C VAL A 105 6.50 4.84 -6.31
N CYS A 106 5.18 4.65 -6.26
CA CYS A 106 4.49 4.21 -5.04
C CYS A 106 4.92 2.79 -4.59
N VAL A 107 5.27 1.89 -5.52
CA VAL A 107 5.71 0.52 -5.19
C VAL A 107 7.01 0.49 -4.37
N PRO A 108 8.14 1.08 -4.82
CA PRO A 108 9.36 1.15 -4.02
C PRO A 108 9.20 2.02 -2.77
N TRP A 109 8.33 3.03 -2.80
CA TRP A 109 8.01 3.82 -1.59
C TRP A 109 7.43 2.92 -0.49
N MET A 110 6.42 2.12 -0.79
CA MET A 110 5.81 1.20 0.19
C MET A 110 6.80 0.17 0.73
N LEU A 111 7.68 -0.34 -0.15
CA LEU A 111 8.64 -1.38 0.23
C LEU A 111 9.72 -0.83 1.17
N LEU A 112 10.23 0.38 0.93
CA LEU A 112 11.37 0.92 1.67
C LEU A 112 11.00 1.75 2.90
N MET A 113 9.86 2.44 2.90
CA MET A 113 9.55 3.37 4.01
C MET A 113 9.26 2.67 5.33
N LYS A 114 8.54 1.55 5.33
CA LYS A 114 8.23 0.81 6.56
C LYS A 114 9.48 0.19 7.24
N PRO A 115 10.34 -0.58 6.53
CA PRO A 115 11.55 -1.13 7.14
C PRO A 115 12.55 -0.04 7.55
N TYR A 116 12.58 1.09 6.83
CA TYR A 116 13.41 2.24 7.21
C TYR A 116 12.94 2.92 8.51
N LEU A 117 11.62 3.10 8.65
CA LEU A 117 11.04 3.65 9.89
C LEU A 117 11.26 2.72 11.08
N LEU A 118 11.03 1.41 10.92
CA LEU A 118 11.30 0.42 11.97
C LEU A 118 12.78 0.42 12.35
N LYS A 119 13.70 0.38 11.39
CA LYS A 119 15.15 0.43 11.68
C LYS A 119 15.52 1.66 12.51
N LYS A 120 14.93 2.82 12.21
CA LYS A 120 15.17 4.07 12.95
C LYS A 120 14.58 4.05 14.36
N GLU A 121 13.42 3.43 14.56
CA GLU A 121 12.82 3.24 15.89
C GLU A 121 13.64 2.27 16.75
N HIS A 122 14.14 1.17 16.17
CA HIS A 122 15.03 0.24 16.88
C HIS A 122 16.39 0.87 17.22
N GLU A 123 16.97 1.66 16.33
CA GLU A 123 18.22 2.38 16.61
C GLU A 123 18.03 3.44 17.70
N LYS A 124 16.85 4.10 17.72
CA LYS A 124 16.48 5.06 18.77
C LYS A 124 16.22 4.37 20.12
N ALA A 125 15.48 3.25 20.14
CA ALA A 125 15.27 2.45 21.35
C ALA A 125 16.58 1.88 21.91
N LYS A 126 17.51 1.47 21.03
CA LYS A 126 18.86 1.04 21.41
C LYS A 126 19.69 2.20 21.99
N SER A 127 19.52 3.43 21.47
CA SER A 127 20.19 4.63 21.98
C SER A 127 19.58 5.19 23.28
N GLU A 128 18.30 4.94 23.54
CA GLU A 128 17.56 5.46 24.71
C GLU A 128 17.64 4.54 25.96
N GLY A 129 18.37 3.41 25.88
CA GLY A 129 18.99 2.82 27.07
C GLY A 129 18.48 1.46 27.57
N TYR A 130 18.46 0.43 26.72
CA TYR A 130 18.59 -0.97 27.20
C TYR A 130 20.04 -1.47 27.08
N HIS A 131 20.98 -0.63 27.53
CA HIS A 131 22.26 -1.10 28.04
C HIS A 131 22.10 -1.18 29.57
N VAL A 132 21.37 -2.18 30.09
CA VAL A 132 21.62 -2.60 31.48
C VAL A 132 22.94 -3.34 31.47
N ALA A 133 23.99 -2.55 31.63
CA ALA A 133 25.31 -2.89 32.12
C ALA A 133 25.56 -4.37 32.43
N THR A 134 26.01 -5.16 31.45
CA THR A 134 26.82 -6.35 31.76
C THR A 134 28.00 -6.50 30.80
N GLU A 135 28.64 -5.40 30.42
CA GLU A 135 30.07 -5.43 30.11
C GLU A 135 30.83 -4.91 31.32
N GLY A 136 31.36 -5.82 32.13
CA GLY A 136 32.57 -5.53 32.92
C GLY A 136 32.43 -5.09 34.37
N ALA A 137 31.39 -5.48 35.11
CA ALA A 137 31.39 -5.37 36.58
C ALA A 137 31.69 -6.73 37.24
N ALA A 138 32.87 -7.27 37.00
CA ALA A 138 33.42 -8.30 37.87
C ALA A 138 33.73 -7.68 39.24
N ARG A 139 32.87 -7.92 40.24
CA ARG A 139 33.25 -7.91 41.67
C ARG A 139 32.58 -9.06 42.42
N VAL A 140 33.39 -10.12 42.49
CA VAL A 140 33.38 -11.34 43.31
C VAL A 140 33.00 -11.10 44.78
N SER A 141 32.35 -12.09 45.43
CA SER A 141 32.76 -12.80 46.67
C SER A 141 31.52 -13.34 47.43
N TYR A 142 31.47 -14.52 48.07
CA TYR A 142 32.45 -15.50 48.58
C TYR A 142 31.94 -16.94 48.41
N GLU A 143 32.85 -17.89 48.23
CA GLU A 143 32.67 -19.24 48.79
C GLU A 143 32.88 -19.15 50.31
N GLU A 144 31.96 -19.72 51.09
CA GLU A 144 32.33 -20.61 52.19
C GLU A 144 31.15 -21.49 52.60
N ASP A 145 31.53 -22.69 53.01
CA ASP A 145 30.74 -23.88 53.29
C ASP A 145 30.02 -23.83 54.65
N GLU A 146 28.98 -24.66 54.77
CA GLU A 146 28.26 -25.16 55.95
C GLU A 146 27.96 -24.23 57.16
N GLY A 147 26.67 -23.92 57.38
CA GLY A 147 26.15 -23.60 58.72
C GLY A 147 24.88 -22.77 58.83
N ASP A 148 23.74 -23.46 58.87
CA ASP A 148 22.48 -23.08 59.55
C ASP A 148 21.55 -21.98 59.00
N ALA A 149 20.27 -22.37 58.99
CA ALA A 149 19.01 -21.62 58.95
C ALA A 149 18.75 -20.51 57.91
N ALA A 150 17.65 -20.75 57.17
CA ALA A 150 16.69 -19.81 56.60
C ALA A 150 16.91 -19.31 55.16
N GLY A 151 16.20 -19.98 54.24
CA GLY A 151 15.18 -19.31 53.43
C GLY A 151 15.63 -18.73 52.08
N GLY A 152 15.12 -19.36 51.01
CA GLY A 152 14.86 -18.68 49.74
C GLY A 152 15.69 -19.20 48.56
N ALA A 153 15.20 -20.26 47.93
CA ALA A 153 15.57 -20.55 46.55
C ALA A 153 15.08 -19.39 45.67
N VAL A 154 15.99 -18.71 44.97
CA VAL A 154 15.66 -17.87 43.81
C VAL A 154 16.37 -18.47 42.61
N VAL A 155 15.63 -19.33 41.92
CA VAL A 155 15.89 -19.72 40.54
C VAL A 155 15.69 -18.45 39.70
N ALA A 156 16.77 -17.88 39.18
CA ALA A 156 16.68 -16.84 38.16
C ALA A 156 16.36 -17.54 36.83
N GLU A 157 15.07 -17.67 36.54
CA GLU A 157 14.55 -18.01 35.22
C GLU A 157 15.05 -16.97 34.23
N ALA A 158 16.00 -17.36 33.39
CA ALA A 158 16.43 -16.60 32.24
C ALA A 158 15.34 -16.69 31.16
N MET A 159 14.39 -15.75 31.18
CA MET A 159 13.48 -15.47 30.08
C MET A 159 13.62 -14.00 29.73
N ASP A 160 14.62 -13.66 28.93
CA ASP A 160 14.59 -12.46 28.10
C ASP A 160 15.18 -12.88 26.76
N GLU A 161 14.29 -13.38 25.90
CA GLU A 161 14.53 -13.42 24.46
C GLU A 161 14.74 -11.97 24.02
N GLU A 162 16.00 -11.56 23.88
CA GLU A 162 16.33 -10.43 23.02
C GLU A 162 15.73 -10.74 21.65
N GLU A 163 14.57 -10.17 21.32
CA GLU A 163 14.05 -10.16 19.96
C GLU A 163 15.08 -9.44 19.09
N GLU A 164 16.00 -10.23 18.53
CA GLU A 164 16.99 -9.80 17.57
C GLU A 164 16.21 -9.13 16.43
N PHE A 165 16.37 -7.82 16.26
CA PHE A 165 15.71 -7.08 15.20
C PHE A 165 16.14 -7.65 13.84
N ASP A 166 15.39 -8.63 13.34
CA ASP A 166 15.67 -9.24 12.06
C ASP A 166 15.11 -8.36 10.95
N PHE A 167 15.96 -7.44 10.50
CA PHE A 167 15.69 -6.60 9.34
C PHE A 167 15.33 -7.43 8.10
N SER A 168 15.88 -8.64 7.96
CA SER A 168 15.56 -9.55 6.85
C SER A 168 14.11 -10.02 6.94
N GLU A 169 13.64 -10.43 8.11
CA GLU A 169 12.26 -10.86 8.33
C GLU A 169 11.25 -9.73 8.05
N ILE A 170 11.55 -8.50 8.50
CA ILE A 170 10.70 -7.32 8.25
C ILE A 170 10.63 -7.01 6.76
N MET A 171 11.76 -7.09 6.05
CA MET A 171 11.83 -6.88 4.60
C MET A 171 11.01 -7.94 3.85
N ILE A 172 11.05 -9.21 4.26
CA ILE A 172 10.27 -10.29 3.67
C ILE A 172 8.77 -10.03 3.89
N HIS A 173 8.35 -9.78 5.12
CA HIS A 173 6.95 -9.48 5.46
C HIS A 173 6.43 -8.28 4.67
N GLN A 174 7.21 -7.19 4.60
CA GLN A 174 6.79 -6.00 3.87
C GLN A 174 6.71 -6.22 2.36
N THR A 175 7.59 -7.06 1.80
CA THR A 175 7.53 -7.42 0.38
C THR A 175 6.28 -8.22 0.07
N ILE A 176 5.94 -9.21 0.91
CA ILE A 176 4.71 -10.00 0.79
C ILE A 176 3.50 -9.08 0.87
N HIS A 177 3.46 -8.19 1.87
CA HIS A 177 2.36 -7.24 2.04
C HIS A 177 2.21 -6.31 0.82
N CYS A 178 3.31 -5.82 0.24
CA CYS A 178 3.27 -5.00 -0.96
C CYS A 178 2.70 -5.77 -2.16
N ILE A 179 3.13 -7.02 -2.37
CA ILE A 179 2.64 -7.86 -3.48
C ILE A 179 1.17 -8.18 -3.28
N GLU A 180 0.79 -8.58 -2.07
CA GLU A 180 -0.59 -8.89 -1.70
C GLU A 180 -1.49 -7.68 -1.92
N PHE A 181 -1.09 -6.50 -1.46
CA PHE A 181 -1.86 -5.27 -1.66
C PHE A 181 -2.07 -4.97 -3.15
N CYS A 182 -1.02 -5.02 -3.97
CA CYS A 182 -1.11 -4.74 -5.40
C CYS A 182 -2.04 -5.73 -6.12
N LEU A 183 -1.90 -7.03 -5.84
CA LEU A 183 -2.73 -8.09 -6.44
C LEU A 183 -4.18 -8.02 -5.94
N ASN A 184 -4.39 -7.80 -4.65
CA ASN A 184 -5.72 -7.66 -4.07
C ASN A 184 -6.44 -6.42 -4.58
N CYS A 185 -5.75 -5.31 -4.88
CA CYS A 185 -6.37 -4.15 -5.50
C CYS A 185 -7.00 -4.48 -6.86
N ILE A 186 -6.27 -5.23 -7.70
CA ILE A 186 -6.74 -5.63 -9.03
C ILE A 186 -7.85 -6.69 -8.90
N SER A 187 -7.61 -7.73 -8.10
CA SER A 187 -8.53 -8.85 -7.90
C SER A 187 -9.86 -8.40 -7.31
N ASN A 188 -9.84 -7.60 -6.25
CA ASN A 188 -11.07 -7.09 -5.64
C ASN A 188 -11.85 -6.19 -6.58
N THR A 189 -11.17 -5.35 -7.37
CA THR A 189 -11.85 -4.50 -8.36
C THR A 189 -12.54 -5.33 -9.44
N ALA A 190 -11.88 -6.39 -9.95
CA ALA A 190 -12.48 -7.32 -10.90
C ALA A 190 -13.64 -8.13 -10.27
N SER A 191 -13.51 -8.53 -9.01
CA SER A 191 -14.54 -9.28 -8.26
C SER A 191 -15.87 -8.54 -8.16
N TYR A 192 -15.87 -7.20 -8.13
CA TYR A 192 -17.11 -6.40 -8.15
C TYR A 192 -17.96 -6.60 -9.42
N LEU A 193 -17.40 -7.12 -10.52
CA LEU A 193 -18.19 -7.52 -11.70
C LEU A 193 -19.23 -8.61 -11.38
N ARG A 194 -19.06 -9.36 -10.28
CA ARG A 194 -20.05 -10.31 -9.78
C ARG A 194 -21.41 -9.66 -9.50
N LEU A 195 -21.43 -8.42 -8.99
CA LEU A 195 -22.68 -7.71 -8.70
C LEU A 195 -23.48 -7.46 -9.99
N TRP A 196 -22.78 -7.08 -11.06
CA TRP A 196 -23.39 -6.91 -12.37
C TRP A 196 -23.90 -8.24 -12.93
N ALA A 197 -23.09 -9.31 -12.85
CA ALA A 197 -23.48 -10.62 -13.33
C ALA A 197 -24.75 -11.14 -12.62
N LEU A 198 -24.83 -10.98 -11.30
CA LEU A 198 -26.01 -11.37 -10.51
C LEU A 198 -27.24 -10.51 -10.86
N SER A 199 -27.05 -9.20 -11.02
CA SER A 199 -28.13 -8.29 -11.43
C SER A 199 -28.67 -8.64 -12.83
N LEU A 200 -27.81 -9.05 -13.76
CA LEU A 200 -28.20 -9.44 -15.11
C LEU A 200 -28.90 -10.80 -15.15
N ALA A 201 -28.52 -11.73 -14.27
CA ALA A 201 -29.20 -13.01 -14.11
C ALA A 201 -30.64 -12.81 -13.58
N HIS A 202 -30.80 -12.01 -12.52
CA HIS A 202 -32.12 -11.70 -11.95
C HIS A 202 -32.99 -10.91 -12.94
N ALA A 203 -32.42 -10.02 -13.76
CA ALA A 203 -33.19 -9.27 -14.76
C ALA A 203 -33.63 -10.11 -15.98
N ARG A 204 -33.17 -11.37 -16.10
CA ARG A 204 -33.52 -12.29 -17.19
C ARG A 204 -34.52 -13.38 -16.78
N GLU A 205 -34.83 -13.48 -15.48
CA GLU A 205 -35.97 -14.23 -14.93
C GLU A 205 -37.21 -13.34 -14.90
#